data_AF-A0A2Y9D4N4-F1
#
_entry.id   AF-A0A2Y9D4N4-F1
#
_cell.length_a   1.000
_cell.length_b   1.000
_cell.length_c   1.000
_cell.angle_alpha   90.00
_cell.angle_beta   90.00
_cell.angle_gamma   90.00
#
_symmetry.space_group_name_H-M   'P 1'
#
loop_
_entity.id
_entity.type
_entity.pdbx_description
1 polymer ?
#
loop_
_entity_poly.entity_id
_entity_poly.type
_entity_poly.pdbx_seq_one_letter_code
_entity_poly.pdbx_strand_id
1 'polypeptide(L)'
;MTKLIIGLVLLALTMALAERPSWYPENAAELEVKCMKEHAVSPETVANMRAFNLDEAPAIVAVLFCSGKAKKIYTPELGFVPERFAYAMKTNVKMDCNVDYIRNCAEQHKDVQPVDTMYFKVVKCVFDNREGHCTKV
;
A
#
# COMPACT_ATOMS: atom_id res chain seq x y z
N MET A 1 12.55 41.93 15.37
CA MET A 1 12.99 40.51 15.19
C MET A 1 11.96 39.50 15.72
N THR A 2 11.33 39.73 16.87
CA THR A 2 10.33 38.82 17.46
C THR A 2 9.08 38.58 16.59
N LYS A 3 8.62 39.60 15.83
CA LYS A 3 7.48 39.47 14.91
C LYS A 3 7.75 38.57 13.68
N LEU A 4 9.00 38.47 13.23
CA LEU A 4 9.40 37.62 12.10
C LEU A 4 9.47 36.14 12.49
N ILE A 5 9.85 35.86 13.74
CA ILE A 5 9.95 34.49 14.27
C ILE A 5 8.55 33.88 14.46
N ILE A 6 7.59 34.67 14.95
CA ILE A 6 6.20 34.19 15.15
C ILE A 6 5.53 33.84 13.81
N GLY A 7 5.78 34.62 12.75
CA GLY A 7 5.27 34.33 11.40
C GLY A 7 5.85 33.04 10.79
N LEU A 8 7.14 32.77 11.04
CA LEU A 8 7.82 31.57 10.54
C LEU A 8 7.37 30.28 11.25
N VAL A 9 7.06 30.38 12.55
CA VAL A 9 6.51 29.27 13.34
C VAL A 9 5.07 28.93 12.92
N LEU A 10 4.25 29.94 12.59
CA LEU A 10 2.88 29.74 12.09
C LEU A 10 2.84 29.13 10.68
N LEU A 11 3.79 29.48 9.79
CA LEU A 11 3.92 28.83 8.47
C LEU A 11 4.43 27.39 8.57
N ALA A 12 5.25 27.06 9.57
CA ALA A 12 5.70 25.70 9.79
C ALA A 12 4.57 24.79 10.34
N LEU A 13 3.61 25.34 11.07
CA LEU A 13 2.50 24.60 11.66
C LEU A 13 1.44 24.15 10.64
N THR A 14 1.27 24.84 9.51
CA THR A 14 0.34 24.40 8.46
C THR A 14 0.87 23.25 7.61
N MET A 15 2.19 22.99 7.63
CA MET A 15 2.80 21.88 6.89
C MET A 15 2.75 20.52 7.62
N ALA A 16 2.21 20.47 8.84
CA ALA A 16 2.22 19.26 9.67
C ALA A 16 0.92 18.42 9.59
N LEU A 17 -0.11 18.88 8.88
CA LEU A 17 -1.22 18.02 8.50
C LEU A 17 -0.80 17.26 7.26
N ALA A 18 -0.44 15.98 7.42
CA ALA A 18 -0.19 15.09 6.30
C ALA A 18 -1.48 14.94 5.49
N GLU A 19 -1.69 15.84 4.53
CA GLU A 19 -2.86 15.82 3.67
C GLU A 19 -2.88 14.50 2.87
N ARG A 20 -4.08 13.89 2.81
CA ARG A 20 -4.31 12.74 1.94
C ARG A 20 -3.95 13.14 0.51
N PRO A 21 -3.04 12.43 -0.18
CA PRO A 21 -2.71 12.73 -1.56
C PRO A 21 -3.96 12.68 -2.45
N SER A 22 -4.04 13.59 -3.42
CA SER A 22 -5.20 13.71 -4.34
C SER A 22 -5.51 12.41 -5.09
N TRP A 23 -4.52 11.54 -5.31
CA TRP A 23 -4.70 10.25 -5.96
C TRP A 23 -5.35 9.19 -5.07
N TYR A 24 -5.16 9.24 -3.75
CA TYR A 24 -5.61 8.20 -2.82
C TYR A 24 -7.12 8.34 -2.54
N PRO A 25 -7.95 7.29 -2.65
CA PRO A 25 -9.39 7.43 -2.49
C PRO A 25 -9.79 7.82 -1.05
N GLU A 26 -10.83 8.66 -0.93
CA GLU A 26 -11.41 9.04 0.37
C GLU A 26 -12.04 7.84 1.08
N ASN A 27 -12.63 6.93 0.31
CA ASN A 27 -13.32 5.75 0.79
C ASN A 27 -12.47 4.47 0.67
N ALA A 28 -11.15 4.57 0.87
CA ALA A 28 -10.21 3.45 0.72
C ALA A 28 -10.63 2.18 1.52
N ALA A 29 -11.15 2.36 2.74
CA ALA A 29 -11.61 1.26 3.58
C ALA A 29 -12.88 0.58 3.02
N GLU A 30 -13.82 1.36 2.49
CA GLU A 30 -15.04 0.82 1.87
C GLU A 30 -14.71 0.03 0.60
N LEU A 31 -13.74 0.51 -0.18
CA LEU A 31 -13.25 -0.18 -1.37
C LEU A 31 -12.60 -1.53 -1.04
N GLU A 32 -11.85 -1.61 0.06
CA GLU A 32 -11.27 -2.87 0.52
C GLU A 32 -12.34 -3.86 0.98
N VAL A 33 -13.36 -3.39 1.72
CA VAL A 33 -14.53 -4.20 2.08
C VAL A 33 -15.27 -4.70 0.84
N LYS A 34 -15.42 -3.86 -0.18
CA LYS A 34 -16.03 -4.23 -1.46
C LYS A 34 -15.23 -5.35 -2.15
N CYS A 35 -13.90 -5.22 -2.25
CA CYS A 35 -13.04 -6.26 -2.81
C CYS A 35 -13.15 -7.60 -2.07
N MET A 36 -13.20 -7.58 -0.73
CA MET A 36 -13.39 -8.81 0.06
C MET A 36 -14.76 -9.46 -0.19
N LYS A 37 -15.82 -8.66 -0.37
CA LYS A 37 -17.17 -9.17 -0.67
C LYS A 37 -17.25 -9.76 -2.08
N GLU A 38 -16.68 -9.09 -3.07
CA GLU A 38 -16.71 -9.53 -4.47
C GLU A 38 -15.97 -10.85 -4.70
N HIS A 39 -14.95 -11.14 -3.89
CA HIS A 39 -14.14 -12.36 -4.01
C HIS A 39 -14.43 -13.41 -2.94
N ALA A 40 -15.54 -13.28 -2.21
CA ALA A 40 -16.05 -14.28 -1.26
C ALA A 40 -14.97 -14.83 -0.28
N VAL A 41 -14.17 -13.92 0.27
CA VAL A 41 -13.00 -14.28 1.10
C VAL A 41 -13.45 -14.91 2.42
N SER A 42 -12.91 -16.08 2.77
CA SER A 42 -13.22 -16.72 4.05
C SER A 42 -12.64 -15.91 5.22
N PRO A 43 -13.25 -15.98 6.43
CA PRO A 43 -12.67 -15.36 7.63
C PRO A 43 -11.24 -15.80 7.92
N GLU A 44 -10.91 -17.06 7.64
CA GLU A 44 -9.56 -17.61 7.74
C GLU A 44 -8.58 -16.92 6.77
N THR A 45 -8.99 -16.73 5.51
CA THR A 45 -8.19 -16.03 4.52
C THR A 45 -7.94 -14.57 4.94
N VAL A 46 -8.94 -13.90 5.50
CA VAL A 46 -8.79 -12.55 6.07
C VAL A 46 -7.79 -12.54 7.23
N ALA A 47 -7.85 -13.55 8.12
CA ALA A 47 -6.91 -13.68 9.22
C ALA A 47 -5.47 -13.87 8.72
N ASN A 48 -5.27 -14.71 7.71
CA ASN A 48 -3.95 -14.94 7.09
C ASN A 48 -3.39 -13.67 6.43
N MET A 49 -4.23 -12.93 5.70
CA MET A 49 -3.85 -11.63 5.13
C MET A 49 -3.44 -10.63 6.21
N ARG A 50 -4.17 -10.56 7.33
CA ARG A 50 -3.84 -9.69 8.46
C ARG A 50 -2.57 -10.11 9.22
N ALA A 51 -2.28 -11.40 9.22
CA ALA A 51 -1.04 -11.95 9.78
C ALA A 51 0.16 -11.82 8.83
N PHE A 52 -0.05 -11.31 7.61
CA PHE A 52 0.94 -11.27 6.52
C PHE A 52 1.43 -12.65 6.07
N ASN A 53 0.66 -13.69 6.37
CA ASN A 53 0.86 -15.03 5.87
C ASN A 53 0.15 -15.14 4.53
N LEU A 54 0.82 -14.68 3.47
CA LEU A 54 0.28 -14.63 2.12
C LEU A 54 0.65 -15.90 1.35
N ASP A 55 -0.22 -16.90 1.45
CA ASP A 55 -0.22 -18.04 0.53
C ASP A 55 -0.80 -17.61 -0.82
N GLU A 56 -0.32 -18.22 -1.90
CA GLU A 56 -0.78 -17.94 -3.26
C GLU A 56 -2.12 -18.63 -3.55
N ALA A 57 -3.15 -18.22 -2.81
CA ALA A 57 -4.52 -18.63 -3.05
C ALA A 57 -5.20 -17.68 -4.05
N PRO A 58 -5.99 -18.17 -5.02
CA PRO A 58 -6.64 -17.31 -6.01
C PRO A 58 -7.47 -16.18 -5.40
N ALA A 59 -8.15 -16.42 -4.28
CA ALA A 59 -8.92 -15.39 -3.57
C ALA A 59 -8.02 -14.29 -2.99
N ILE A 60 -6.85 -14.62 -2.46
CA ILE A 60 -5.89 -13.64 -1.92
C ILE A 60 -5.33 -12.78 -3.05
N VAL A 61 -4.91 -13.41 -4.15
CA VAL A 61 -4.41 -12.71 -5.35
C VAL A 61 -5.45 -11.72 -5.86
N ALA A 62 -6.71 -12.17 -6.02
CA ALA A 62 -7.80 -11.35 -6.53
C ALA A 62 -8.11 -10.15 -5.62
N VAL A 63 -8.19 -10.35 -4.30
CA VAL A 63 -8.48 -9.28 -3.35
C VAL A 63 -7.37 -8.26 -3.28
N LEU A 64 -6.11 -8.71 -3.21
CA LEU A 64 -4.96 -7.82 -3.17
C LEU A 64 -4.87 -6.98 -4.43
N PHE A 65 -5.10 -7.58 -5.59
CA PHE A 65 -5.09 -6.85 -6.86
C PHE A 65 -6.29 -5.90 -6.99
N CYS A 66 -7.49 -6.32 -6.57
CA CYS A 66 -8.67 -5.45 -6.51
C CYS A 66 -8.40 -4.22 -5.63
N SER A 67 -7.86 -4.44 -4.42
CA SER A 67 -7.50 -3.37 -3.48
C SER A 67 -6.41 -2.45 -4.06
N GLY A 68 -5.40 -3.04 -4.71
CA GLY A 68 -4.35 -2.32 -5.41
C GLY A 68 -4.86 -1.37 -6.49
N LYS A 69 -5.79 -1.84 -7.32
CA LYS A 69 -6.44 -1.00 -8.34
C LYS A 69 -7.31 0.08 -7.72
N ALA A 70 -8.14 -0.27 -6.73
CA ALA A 70 -9.06 0.65 -6.10
C ALA A 70 -8.32 1.81 -5.40
N LYS A 71 -7.17 1.51 -4.79
CA LYS A 71 -6.27 2.49 -4.15
C LYS A 71 -5.31 3.16 -5.15
N LYS A 72 -5.42 2.87 -6.44
CA LYS A 72 -4.54 3.36 -7.52
C LYS A 72 -3.05 3.05 -7.31
N ILE A 73 -2.73 2.02 -6.54
CA ILE A 73 -1.37 1.49 -6.39
C ILE A 73 -0.91 0.87 -7.70
N TYR A 74 -1.83 0.18 -8.38
CA TYR A 74 -1.65 -0.27 -9.75
C TYR A 74 -2.64 0.45 -10.66
N THR A 75 -2.17 0.94 -11.82
CA THR A 75 -3.04 1.35 -12.93
C THR A 75 -2.52 0.80 -14.25
N PRO A 76 -3.37 0.57 -15.27
CA PRO A 76 -2.91 0.11 -16.58
C PRO A 76 -1.85 1.01 -17.22
N GLU A 77 -1.90 2.31 -16.94
CA GLU A 77 -1.02 3.33 -17.55
C GLU A 77 0.33 3.42 -16.85
N LEU A 78 0.38 3.21 -15.53
CA LEU A 78 1.58 3.40 -14.71
C LEU A 78 2.20 2.09 -14.21
N GLY A 79 1.50 0.97 -14.33
CA GLY A 79 1.87 -0.27 -13.66
C GLY A 79 1.78 -0.16 -12.14
N PHE A 80 2.59 -0.93 -11.43
CA PHE A 80 2.72 -0.87 -9.98
C PHE A 80 3.52 0.37 -9.56
N VAL A 81 2.99 1.20 -8.66
CA VAL A 81 3.60 2.46 -8.21
C VAL A 81 4.11 2.31 -6.76
N PRO A 82 5.42 2.13 -6.53
CA PRO A 82 6.01 1.86 -5.21
C PRO A 82 5.66 2.89 -4.14
N GLU A 83 5.64 4.17 -4.49
CA GLU A 83 5.36 5.28 -3.58
C GLU A 83 3.91 5.22 -3.06
N ARG A 84 2.98 4.81 -3.93
CA ARG A 84 1.56 4.64 -3.57
C ARG A 84 1.36 3.42 -2.68
N PHE A 85 2.11 2.35 -2.94
CA PHE A 85 2.11 1.18 -2.06
C PHE A 85 2.66 1.53 -0.67
N ALA A 86 3.79 2.23 -0.59
CA ALA A 86 4.37 2.68 0.68
C ALA A 86 3.40 3.56 1.48
N TYR A 87 2.70 4.50 0.80
CA TYR A 87 1.65 5.30 1.44
C TYR A 87 0.50 4.43 1.97
N ALA A 88 0.05 3.44 1.21
CA ALA A 88 -1.00 2.52 1.64
C ALA A 88 -0.57 1.64 2.83
N MET A 89 0.70 1.22 2.88
CA MET A 89 1.28 0.48 4.01
C MET A 89 1.29 1.33 5.28
N LYS A 90 1.71 2.59 5.16
CA LYS A 90 1.77 3.53 6.29
C LYS A 90 0.38 3.86 6.84
N THR A 91 -0.57 4.10 5.95
CA THR A 91 -1.92 4.56 6.35
C THR A 91 -2.81 3.42 6.85
N ASN A 92 -2.82 2.27 6.17
CA ASN A 92 -3.74 1.16 6.47
C ASN A 92 -3.13 0.13 7.41
N VAL A 93 -1.83 -0.17 7.24
CA VAL A 93 -1.14 -1.28 7.94
C VAL A 93 -0.26 -0.77 9.09
N LYS A 94 -0.06 0.55 9.19
CA LYS A 94 0.81 1.20 10.18
C LYS A 94 2.26 0.71 10.06
N MET A 95 2.73 0.59 8.82
CA MET A 95 4.11 0.24 8.50
C MET A 95 4.72 1.29 7.57
N ASP A 96 5.83 1.89 7.97
CA ASP A 96 6.65 2.74 7.11
C ASP A 96 7.70 1.88 6.41
N CYS A 97 7.60 1.74 5.10
CA CYS A 97 8.47 0.86 4.31
C CYS A 97 9.35 1.69 3.38
N ASN A 98 10.63 1.30 3.27
CA ASN A 98 11.56 1.90 2.34
C ASN A 98 11.07 1.73 0.88
N VAL A 99 10.92 2.84 0.16
CA VAL A 99 10.39 2.86 -1.21
C VAL A 99 11.33 2.16 -2.20
N ASP A 100 12.65 2.31 -2.05
CA ASP A 100 13.63 1.67 -2.94
C ASP A 100 13.58 0.14 -2.80
N TYR A 101 13.38 -0.36 -1.58
CA TYR A 101 13.12 -1.78 -1.33
C TYR A 101 11.84 -2.27 -2.03
N ILE A 102 10.73 -1.53 -1.90
CA ILE A 102 9.48 -1.87 -2.60
C ILE A 102 9.69 -1.88 -4.12
N ARG A 103 10.44 -0.89 -4.65
CA ARG A 103 10.76 -0.80 -6.07
C ARG A 103 11.61 -1.99 -6.53
N ASN A 104 12.57 -2.44 -5.73
CA ASN A 104 13.36 -3.63 -6.04
C ASN A 104 12.49 -4.89 -6.10
N CYS A 105 11.53 -5.07 -5.18
CA CYS A 105 10.55 -6.15 -5.29
C CYS A 105 9.72 -6.07 -6.58
N ALA A 106 9.32 -4.86 -6.99
CA ALA A 106 8.60 -4.65 -8.25
C ALA A 106 9.44 -5.04 -9.48
N GLU A 107 10.69 -4.60 -9.53
CA GLU A 107 11.62 -4.91 -10.63
C GLU A 107 11.92 -6.41 -10.75
N GLN A 108 12.04 -7.13 -9.62
CA GLN A 108 12.28 -8.59 -9.61
C GLN A 108 11.13 -9.39 -10.22
N HIS A 109 9.91 -8.83 -10.25
CA HIS A 109 8.71 -9.52 -10.68
C HIS A 109 8.04 -8.88 -11.91
N LYS A 110 8.65 -7.87 -12.53
CA LYS A 110 8.03 -7.08 -13.62
C LYS A 110 7.57 -7.88 -14.84
N ASP A 111 8.23 -9.01 -15.12
CA ASP A 111 7.94 -9.86 -16.27
C ASP A 111 6.96 -11.00 -15.94
N VAL A 112 6.48 -11.09 -14.69
CA VAL A 112 5.50 -12.11 -14.28
C VAL A 112 4.16 -11.84 -14.94
N GLN A 113 3.55 -12.90 -15.46
CA GLN A 113 2.19 -12.90 -15.99
C GLN A 113 1.38 -14.01 -15.32
N PRO A 114 0.07 -13.82 -15.09
CA PRO A 114 -0.72 -12.61 -15.33
C PRO A 114 -0.41 -11.45 -14.36
N VAL A 115 -0.92 -10.25 -14.64
CA VAL A 115 -0.57 -9.01 -13.91
C VAL A 115 -0.99 -9.00 -12.43
N ASP A 116 -2.07 -9.69 -12.11
CA ASP A 116 -2.52 -9.92 -10.74
C ASP A 116 -1.57 -10.85 -9.98
N THR A 117 -1.04 -11.88 -10.64
CA THR A 117 0.05 -12.71 -10.10
C THR A 117 1.32 -11.88 -9.89
N MET A 118 1.70 -11.02 -10.84
CA MET A 118 2.82 -10.09 -10.65
C MET A 118 2.62 -9.23 -9.40
N TYR A 119 1.45 -8.59 -9.30
CA TYR A 119 1.11 -7.75 -8.16
C TYR A 119 1.21 -8.52 -6.84
N PHE A 120 0.67 -9.75 -6.79
CA PHE A 120 0.78 -10.62 -5.63
C PHE A 120 2.24 -10.92 -5.27
N LYS A 121 3.08 -11.28 -6.24
CA LYS A 121 4.51 -11.57 -6.00
C LYS A 121 5.25 -10.36 -5.44
N VAL A 122 4.97 -9.15 -5.94
CA VAL A 122 5.53 -7.90 -5.38
C VAL A 122 5.12 -7.71 -3.93
N VAL A 123 3.83 -7.84 -3.63
CA VAL A 123 3.30 -7.70 -2.27
C VAL A 123 3.93 -8.74 -1.34
N LYS A 124 4.00 -10.00 -1.78
CA LYS A 124 4.62 -11.10 -1.03
C LYS A 124 6.10 -10.84 -0.76
N CYS A 125 6.86 -10.41 -1.77
CA CYS A 125 8.27 -10.02 -1.62
C CYS A 125 8.45 -9.00 -0.49
N VAL A 126 7.61 -7.95 -0.48
CA VAL A 126 7.67 -6.90 0.55
C VAL A 126 7.42 -7.46 1.96
N PHE A 127 6.40 -8.30 2.13
CA PHE A 127 6.03 -8.84 3.44
C PHE A 127 6.96 -9.94 3.96
N ASP A 128 7.44 -10.82 3.08
CA ASP A 128 8.34 -11.92 3.42
C ASP A 128 9.71 -11.38 3.90
N ASN A 129 10.18 -10.25 3.36
CA ASN A 129 11.47 -9.64 3.72
C ASN A 129 11.31 -8.26 4.39
N ARG A 130 10.23 -8.05 5.15
CA ARG A 130 9.94 -6.75 5.78
C ARG A 130 10.96 -6.33 6.85
N GLU A 131 11.66 -7.27 7.47
CA GLU A 131 12.61 -6.99 8.54
C GLU A 131 13.77 -6.15 8.02
N GLY A 132 14.10 -5.05 8.71
CA GLY A 132 15.12 -4.09 8.27
C GLY A 132 14.70 -3.16 7.12
N HIS A 133 13.57 -3.42 6.47
CA HIS A 133 13.05 -2.62 5.34
C HIS A 133 11.77 -1.86 5.65
N CYS A 134 11.02 -2.31 6.66
CA CYS A 134 9.82 -1.66 7.16
C CYS A 134 9.85 -1.51 8.68
N THR A 135 9.32 -0.41 9.19
CA THR A 135 9.16 -0.14 10.63
C THR A 135 7.69 0.05 10.97
N LYS A 136 7.29 -0.41 12.16
CA LYS A 136 5.94 -0.17 12.67
C LYS A 136 5.82 1.29 13.11
N VAL A 137 4.69 1.92 12.79
CA VAL A 137 4.34 3.31 13.14
C VAL A 137 3.23 3.34 14.18
#